data_AF-A0A1V9K0P0-F1
#
_entry.id   AF-A0A1V9K0P0-F1
#
_cell.length_a   1.000
_cell.length_b   1.000
_cell.length_c   1.000
_cell.angle_alpha   90.00
_cell.angle_beta   90.00
_cell.angle_gamma   90.00
#
_symmetry.space_group_name_H-M   'P 1'
#
loop_
_entity.id
_entity.type
_entity.pdbx_description
1 polymer ?
#
loop_
_entity_poly.entity_id
_entity_poly.type
_entity_poly.pdbx_seq_one_letter_code
_entity_poly.pdbx_strand_id
1 'polypeptide(L)'
;MSVTRSDSFGQTWTRLTEWLAVMAPESLAAVRPAVARQGIPQELGELYAHCDGSLPTEAGRFLVSGCGLLGLDEAMALRARLASLVDGPDVETDWWRLDWVPWAANHDGASCLFVDIGTGPGRGSIGYFFQESGGEEQLWPSITAFLEAFAHAVEEGTPFFGETPIVHGGALGWD
;
A
#
# COMPACT_ATOMS: atom_id res chain seq x y z
N MET A 1 -29.76 11.77 -0.97
CA MET A 1 -28.84 10.62 -0.83
C MET A 1 -28.15 10.44 -2.16
N SER A 2 -26.96 11.04 -2.34
CA SER A 2 -26.15 10.77 -3.52
C SER A 2 -25.52 9.40 -3.32
N VAL A 3 -25.79 8.48 -4.24
CA VAL A 3 -25.01 7.26 -4.40
C VAL A 3 -23.68 7.71 -4.98
N THR A 4 -22.64 7.83 -4.17
CA THR A 4 -21.27 7.94 -4.68
C THR A 4 -20.99 6.65 -5.44
N ARG A 5 -20.72 6.78 -6.73
CA ARG A 5 -20.28 5.67 -7.56
C ARG A 5 -18.88 5.29 -7.06
N SER A 6 -18.70 4.06 -6.59
CA SER A 6 -17.35 3.52 -6.37
C SER A 6 -16.70 3.33 -7.74
N ASP A 7 -15.51 3.88 -7.88
CA ASP A 7 -14.69 3.82 -9.07
C ASP A 7 -13.98 2.46 -9.13
N SER A 8 -13.58 2.03 -10.33
CA SER A 8 -12.70 0.86 -10.43
C SER A 8 -11.28 1.22 -10.01
N PHE A 9 -10.45 0.20 -9.73
CA PHE A 9 -9.02 0.42 -9.49
C PHE A 9 -8.37 1.18 -10.63
N GLY A 10 -8.60 0.77 -11.88
CA GLY A 10 -7.99 1.42 -13.05
C GLY A 10 -8.42 2.89 -13.20
N GLN A 11 -9.66 3.23 -12.88
CA GLN A 11 -10.15 4.62 -12.89
C GLN A 11 -9.46 5.45 -11.80
N THR A 12 -9.40 4.91 -10.59
CA THR A 12 -8.76 5.57 -9.44
C THR A 12 -7.26 5.72 -9.65
N TRP A 13 -6.59 4.69 -10.17
CA TRP A 13 -5.16 4.73 -10.49
C TRP A 13 -4.84 5.76 -11.57
N THR A 14 -5.66 5.83 -12.63
CA THR A 14 -5.54 6.88 -13.64
C THR A 14 -5.68 8.26 -13.01
N ARG A 15 -6.72 8.48 -12.19
CA ARG A 15 -6.95 9.76 -11.52
C ARG A 15 -5.77 10.16 -10.62
N LEU A 16 -5.27 9.24 -9.79
CA LEU A 16 -4.11 9.47 -8.93
C LEU A 16 -2.86 9.81 -9.75
N THR A 17 -2.56 9.05 -10.80
CA THR A 17 -1.35 9.28 -11.61
C THR A 17 -1.42 10.58 -12.41
N GLU A 18 -2.61 10.98 -12.87
CA GLU A 18 -2.84 12.31 -13.46
C GLU A 18 -2.61 13.43 -12.44
N TRP A 19 -3.11 13.26 -11.21
CA TRP A 19 -2.85 14.22 -10.13
C TRP A 19 -1.36 14.31 -9.81
N LEU A 20 -0.67 13.17 -9.66
CA LEU A 20 0.77 13.12 -9.41
C LEU A 20 1.56 13.77 -10.55
N ALA A 21 1.15 13.59 -11.81
CA ALA A 21 1.82 14.22 -12.96
C ALA A 21 1.86 15.76 -12.87
N VAL A 22 0.84 16.36 -12.26
CA VAL A 22 0.71 17.81 -12.11
C VAL A 22 1.31 18.30 -10.80
N MET A 23 0.95 17.65 -9.69
CA MET A 23 1.23 18.15 -8.34
C MET A 23 2.51 17.57 -7.76
N ALA A 24 2.79 16.29 -8.00
CA ALA A 24 3.92 15.58 -7.43
C ALA A 24 4.69 14.75 -8.48
N PRO A 25 5.28 15.40 -9.50
CA PRO A 25 5.88 14.71 -10.64
C PRO A 25 7.06 13.81 -10.26
N GLU A 26 7.80 14.12 -9.19
CA GLU A 26 8.89 13.27 -8.69
C GLU A 26 8.34 11.95 -8.12
N SER A 27 7.17 12.01 -7.46
CA SER A 27 6.51 10.79 -6.97
C SER A 27 5.99 9.93 -8.11
N LEU A 28 5.45 10.54 -9.17
CA LEU A 28 5.07 9.79 -10.37
C LEU A 28 6.29 9.16 -11.05
N ALA A 29 7.39 9.92 -11.20
CA ALA A 29 8.63 9.43 -11.81
C ALA A 29 9.25 8.26 -11.04
N ALA A 30 8.98 8.16 -9.74
CA ALA A 30 9.42 7.05 -8.91
C ALA A 30 8.57 5.78 -9.09
N VAL A 31 7.37 5.84 -9.68
CA VAL A 31 6.55 4.64 -9.94
C VAL A 31 7.18 3.81 -11.05
N ARG A 32 7.45 2.54 -10.78
CA ARG A 32 8.02 1.61 -11.75
C ARG A 32 6.90 1.04 -12.64
N PRO A 33 7.12 0.94 -13.96
CA PRO A 33 6.11 0.40 -14.87
C PRO A 33 5.77 -1.06 -14.53
N ALA A 34 4.55 -1.49 -14.86
CA ALA A 34 4.13 -2.87 -14.67
C ALA A 34 5.05 -3.86 -15.41
N VAL A 35 5.29 -5.00 -14.77
CA VAL A 35 6.03 -6.13 -15.33
C VAL A 35 5.09 -7.33 -15.39
N ALA A 36 5.07 -8.06 -16.51
CA ALA A 36 4.26 -9.27 -16.61
C ALA A 36 4.79 -10.34 -15.64
N ARG A 37 3.92 -10.83 -14.75
CA ARG A 37 4.24 -11.85 -13.74
C ARG A 37 3.17 -12.94 -13.72
N GLN A 38 3.52 -14.06 -13.11
CA GLN A 38 2.63 -15.19 -12.82
C GLN A 38 2.61 -15.43 -11.32
N GLY A 39 1.56 -16.08 -10.80
CA GLY A 39 1.45 -16.41 -9.38
C GLY A 39 1.21 -15.22 -8.46
N ILE A 40 0.74 -14.09 -8.99
CA ILE A 40 0.32 -12.93 -8.19
C ILE A 40 -0.93 -13.33 -7.38
N PRO A 41 -0.99 -13.05 -6.07
CA PRO A 41 -2.23 -13.17 -5.30
C PRO A 41 -3.36 -12.39 -5.97
N GLN A 42 -4.55 -12.98 -6.07
CA GLN A 42 -5.67 -12.38 -6.81
C GLN A 42 -5.95 -10.94 -6.37
N GLU A 43 -5.83 -10.69 -5.07
CA GLU A 43 -6.08 -9.43 -4.38
C GLU A 43 -5.08 -8.32 -4.77
N LEU A 44 -3.90 -8.68 -5.29
CA LEU A 44 -2.86 -7.75 -5.77
C LEU A 44 -2.77 -7.68 -7.30
N GLY A 45 -3.59 -8.46 -8.01
CA GLY A 45 -3.54 -8.55 -9.47
C GLY A 45 -3.73 -7.19 -10.15
N GLU A 46 -4.67 -6.37 -9.66
CA GLU A 46 -4.90 -5.04 -10.24
C GLU A 46 -3.75 -4.07 -9.97
N LEU A 47 -3.14 -4.09 -8.78
CA LEU A 47 -1.95 -3.28 -8.47
C LEU A 47 -0.80 -3.59 -9.43
N TYR A 48 -0.46 -4.88 -9.55
CA TYR A 48 0.68 -5.31 -10.36
C TYR A 48 0.42 -5.25 -11.87
N ALA A 49 -0.84 -5.13 -12.30
CA ALA A 49 -1.17 -4.80 -13.68
C ALA A 49 -0.84 -3.33 -14.05
N HIS A 50 -0.72 -2.44 -13.06
CA HIS A 50 -0.50 -1.01 -13.28
C HIS A 50 0.91 -0.54 -12.90
N CYS A 51 1.58 -1.16 -11.93
CA CYS A 51 2.96 -0.85 -11.56
C CYS A 51 3.70 -2.06 -10.98
N ASP A 52 5.03 -2.04 -10.95
CA ASP A 52 5.86 -3.03 -10.23
C ASP A 52 6.64 -2.35 -9.10
N GLY A 53 5.91 -1.63 -8.23
CA GLY A 53 6.47 -0.90 -7.08
C GLY A 53 6.95 0.52 -7.40
N SER A 54 7.69 1.13 -6.48
CA SER A 54 8.31 2.45 -6.63
C SER A 54 9.82 2.43 -6.31
N LEU A 55 10.56 3.44 -6.75
CA LEU A 55 11.97 3.59 -6.42
C LEU A 55 12.15 3.83 -4.90
N PRO A 56 13.21 3.31 -4.26
CA PRO A 56 13.45 3.44 -2.82
C PRO A 56 13.97 4.85 -2.42
N THR A 57 13.31 5.88 -2.92
CA THR A 57 13.60 7.31 -2.68
C THR A 57 12.53 7.92 -1.80
N GLU A 58 12.75 9.14 -1.31
CA GLU A 58 11.71 9.88 -0.58
C GLU A 58 10.46 10.10 -1.45
N ALA A 59 10.64 10.53 -2.71
CA ALA A 59 9.54 10.71 -3.65
C ALA A 59 8.79 9.41 -3.97
N GLY A 60 9.47 8.25 -3.95
CA GLY A 60 8.84 6.94 -4.14
C GLY A 60 8.10 6.42 -2.91
N ARG A 61 8.25 7.07 -1.75
CA ARG A 61 7.56 6.76 -0.49
C ARG A 61 6.37 7.70 -0.26
N PHE A 62 5.51 7.79 -1.28
CA PHE A 62 4.42 8.76 -1.33
C PHE A 62 3.10 8.25 -0.71
N LEU A 63 3.03 7.00 -0.26
CA LEU A 63 1.88 6.50 0.50
C LEU A 63 2.00 6.93 1.97
N VAL A 64 0.89 6.81 2.71
CA VAL A 64 0.84 7.12 4.14
C VAL A 64 1.93 6.39 4.93
N SER A 65 2.32 7.00 6.05
CA SER A 65 3.32 6.46 6.97
C SER A 65 4.69 6.23 6.30
N GLY A 66 4.99 7.05 5.28
CA GLY A 66 6.23 6.99 4.51
C GLY A 66 6.41 5.69 3.73
N CYS A 67 5.31 5.05 3.31
CA CYS A 67 5.36 3.80 2.56
C CYS A 67 5.63 4.03 1.07
N GLY A 68 6.48 3.18 0.49
CA GLY A 68 6.64 3.04 -0.96
C GLY A 68 5.99 1.74 -1.44
N LEU A 69 5.54 1.73 -2.70
CA LEU A 69 4.97 0.54 -3.32
C LEU A 69 6.06 -0.53 -3.50
N LEU A 70 5.77 -1.75 -3.07
CA LEU A 70 6.68 -2.88 -3.25
C LEU A 70 6.44 -3.54 -4.60
N GLY A 71 7.51 -3.80 -5.34
CA GLY A 71 7.49 -4.75 -6.45
C GLY A 71 7.18 -6.15 -5.94
N LEU A 72 6.73 -7.05 -6.82
CA LEU A 72 6.26 -8.38 -6.39
C LEU A 72 7.35 -9.17 -5.65
N ASP A 73 8.59 -9.12 -6.13
CA ASP A 73 9.71 -9.82 -5.49
C ASP A 73 10.05 -9.23 -4.11
N GLU A 74 9.96 -7.90 -3.98
CA GLU A 74 10.18 -7.17 -2.72
C GLU A 74 9.08 -7.53 -1.69
N ALA A 75 7.82 -7.58 -2.13
CA ALA A 75 6.68 -8.01 -1.33
C ALA A 75 6.85 -9.44 -0.82
N MET A 76 7.25 -10.37 -1.68
CA MET A 76 7.47 -11.77 -1.30
C MET A 76 8.68 -11.93 -0.38
N ALA A 77 9.76 -11.19 -0.61
CA ALA A 77 10.94 -11.19 0.26
C ALA A 77 10.60 -10.65 1.66
N LEU A 78 9.84 -9.55 1.74
CA LEU A 78 9.39 -8.99 3.01
C LEU A 78 8.46 -9.96 3.75
N ARG A 79 7.51 -10.57 3.05
CA ARG A 79 6.64 -11.60 3.63
C ARG A 79 7.44 -12.77 4.21
N ALA A 80 8.42 -13.28 3.47
CA ALA A 80 9.27 -14.39 3.93
C ALA A 80 10.09 -13.99 5.17
N ARG A 81 10.62 -12.76 5.20
CA ARG A 81 11.32 -12.21 6.36
C ARG A 81 10.41 -12.14 7.58
N LEU A 82 9.21 -11.54 7.46
CA LEU A 82 8.27 -11.40 8.57
C LEU A 82 7.80 -12.77 9.08
N ALA A 83 7.49 -13.70 8.18
CA ALA A 83 7.15 -15.08 8.54
C ALA A 83 8.28 -15.78 9.34
N SER A 84 9.56 -15.52 9.01
CA SER A 84 10.68 -16.11 9.75
C SER A 84 10.87 -15.57 11.17
N LEU A 85 10.26 -14.43 11.49
CA LEU A 85 10.32 -13.83 12.83
C LEU A 85 9.25 -14.42 13.76
N VAL A 86 8.13 -14.91 13.23
CA VAL A 86 7.00 -15.46 14.00
C VAL A 86 7.41 -16.67 14.85
N ASP A 87 8.40 -17.45 14.42
CA ASP A 87 8.91 -18.61 15.16
C ASP A 87 9.88 -18.25 16.31
N GLY A 88 10.07 -16.96 16.60
CA GLY A 88 10.92 -16.47 17.69
C GLY A 88 10.29 -16.70 19.08
N PRO A 89 11.09 -17.02 20.12
CA PRO A 89 10.58 -17.32 21.47
C PRO A 89 9.87 -16.13 22.15
N ASP A 90 10.04 -14.92 21.64
CA ASP A 90 9.55 -13.66 22.22
C ASP A 90 8.49 -12.96 21.33
N VAL A 91 7.98 -13.62 20.28
CA VAL A 91 6.97 -13.03 19.37
C VAL A 91 5.57 -13.45 19.79
N GLU A 92 4.67 -12.48 19.96
CA GLU A 92 3.27 -12.75 20.22
C GLU A 92 2.64 -13.52 19.04
N THR A 93 1.83 -14.52 19.33
CA THR A 93 1.24 -15.43 18.33
C THR A 93 0.44 -14.72 17.23
N ASP A 94 -0.01 -13.50 17.48
CA ASP A 94 -0.83 -12.70 16.56
C ASP A 94 -0.08 -11.48 15.99
N TRP A 95 1.24 -11.38 16.22
CA TRP A 95 2.07 -10.25 15.76
C TRP A 95 2.08 -10.15 14.22
N TRP A 96 2.25 -11.27 13.52
CA TRP A 96 2.20 -11.35 12.06
C TRP A 96 1.50 -12.63 11.61
N ARG A 97 0.55 -12.53 10.68
CA ARG A 97 -0.13 -13.69 10.09
C ARG A 97 0.50 -14.11 8.76
N LEU A 98 0.63 -15.42 8.55
CA LEU A 98 1.25 -15.98 7.34
C LEU A 98 0.45 -15.72 6.05
N ASP A 99 -0.85 -15.44 6.18
CA ASP A 99 -1.74 -15.07 5.09
C ASP A 99 -1.81 -13.56 4.85
N TRP A 100 -0.96 -12.77 5.51
CA TRP A 100 -0.75 -11.38 5.11
C TRP A 100 0.34 -11.28 4.06
N VAL A 101 0.08 -10.45 3.05
CA VAL A 101 1.04 -10.13 1.98
C VAL A 101 1.29 -8.62 1.98
N PRO A 102 2.50 -8.17 2.31
CA PRO A 102 2.89 -6.76 2.17
C PRO A 102 2.79 -6.32 0.70
N TRP A 103 2.35 -5.09 0.47
CA TRP A 103 2.34 -4.49 -0.87
C TRP A 103 2.88 -3.05 -0.89
N ALA A 104 3.04 -2.43 0.28
CA ALA A 104 3.80 -1.21 0.47
C ALA A 104 4.49 -1.22 1.83
N ALA A 105 5.68 -0.64 1.94
CA ALA A 105 6.42 -0.60 3.20
C ALA A 105 7.22 0.69 3.36
N ASN A 106 7.49 1.04 4.62
CA ASN A 106 8.39 2.12 4.97
C ASN A 106 9.85 1.79 4.62
N HIS A 107 10.76 2.75 4.81
CA HIS A 107 12.14 2.68 4.31
C HIS A 107 12.97 1.46 4.77
N ASP A 108 12.73 0.94 5.97
CA ASP A 108 13.43 -0.19 6.57
C ASP A 108 12.62 -1.50 6.48
N GLY A 109 11.38 -1.40 5.95
CA GLY A 109 10.42 -2.50 5.92
C GLY A 109 9.95 -2.93 7.30
N ALA A 110 10.18 -2.14 8.35
CA ALA A 110 9.70 -2.41 9.70
C ALA A 110 8.17 -2.44 9.76
N SER A 111 7.53 -1.49 9.06
CA SER A 111 6.08 -1.35 9.01
C SER A 111 5.60 -1.37 7.56
N CYS A 112 4.42 -1.94 7.34
CA CYS A 112 3.92 -2.14 5.98
C CYS A 112 2.40 -2.18 5.89
N LEU A 113 1.87 -1.73 4.76
CA LEU A 113 0.52 -2.06 4.33
C LEU A 113 0.51 -3.50 3.81
N PHE A 114 -0.47 -4.27 4.25
CA PHE A 114 -0.67 -5.64 3.82
C PHE A 114 -2.07 -5.87 3.27
N VAL A 115 -2.23 -6.95 2.52
CA VAL A 115 -3.53 -7.53 2.17
C VAL A 115 -3.67 -8.91 2.79
N ASP A 116 -4.83 -9.22 3.34
CA ASP A 116 -5.16 -10.57 3.84
C ASP A 116 -5.57 -11.46 2.65
N ILE A 117 -4.82 -12.54 2.40
CA ILE A 117 -5.11 -13.55 1.36
C ILE A 117 -5.67 -14.86 1.95
N GLY A 118 -6.01 -14.86 3.23
CA GLY A 118 -6.55 -16.00 3.96
C GLY A 118 -7.90 -16.44 3.44
N THR A 119 -8.38 -17.58 3.90
CA THR A 119 -9.70 -18.11 3.49
C THR A 119 -10.85 -17.59 4.35
N GLY A 120 -10.55 -16.73 5.32
CA GLY A 120 -11.52 -16.21 6.29
C GLY A 120 -12.30 -14.98 5.79
N PRO A 121 -13.19 -14.43 6.64
CA PRO A 121 -13.99 -13.25 6.31
C PRO A 121 -13.17 -11.99 5.98
N GLY A 122 -11.93 -11.91 6.45
CA GLY A 122 -11.01 -10.79 6.20
C GLY A 122 -10.33 -10.81 4.83
N ARG A 123 -10.54 -11.85 4.01
CA ARG A 123 -9.88 -11.98 2.70
C ARG A 123 -10.10 -10.75 1.82
N GLY A 124 -9.01 -10.25 1.24
CA GLY A 124 -8.98 -9.07 0.38
C GLY A 124 -8.86 -7.76 1.13
N SER A 125 -9.09 -7.74 2.45
CA SER A 125 -8.99 -6.52 3.23
C SER A 125 -7.55 -6.05 3.38
N ILE A 126 -7.40 -4.73 3.48
CA ILE A 126 -6.13 -4.06 3.71
C ILE A 126 -6.02 -3.75 5.19
N GLY A 127 -4.84 -4.02 5.73
CA GLY A 127 -4.43 -3.61 7.06
C GLY A 127 -3.07 -2.92 7.05
N TYR A 128 -2.66 -2.46 8.22
CA TYR A 128 -1.35 -1.87 8.44
C TYR A 128 -0.65 -2.64 9.57
N PHE A 129 0.58 -3.03 9.33
CA PHE A 129 1.40 -3.72 10.30
C PHE A 129 2.42 -2.75 10.91
N PHE A 130 2.41 -2.66 12.24
CA PHE A 130 3.37 -1.92 13.05
C PHE A 130 4.33 -2.91 13.71
N GLN A 131 5.65 -2.72 13.55
CA GLN A 131 6.64 -3.63 14.12
C GLN A 131 6.47 -3.79 15.65
N GLU A 132 6.07 -2.72 16.34
CA GLU A 132 5.99 -2.66 17.79
C GLU A 132 4.72 -3.28 18.36
N SER A 133 3.61 -3.26 17.61
CA SER A 133 2.28 -3.61 18.13
C SER A 133 1.51 -4.63 17.31
N GLY A 134 2.08 -5.13 16.21
CA GLY A 134 1.43 -6.09 15.33
C GLY A 134 0.53 -5.46 14.28
N GLY A 135 -0.36 -6.27 13.69
CA GLY A 135 -1.24 -5.83 12.60
C GLY A 135 -2.57 -5.24 13.07
N GLU A 136 -2.93 -4.10 12.50
CA GLU A 136 -4.29 -3.58 12.49
C GLU A 136 -4.99 -4.05 11.21
N GLU A 137 -6.03 -4.84 11.37
CA GLU A 137 -6.71 -5.56 10.28
C GLU A 137 -7.96 -4.85 9.79
N GLN A 138 -8.38 -5.17 8.56
CA GLN A 138 -9.68 -4.76 8.01
C GLN A 138 -9.93 -3.23 8.03
N LEU A 139 -8.85 -2.44 7.93
CA LEU A 139 -8.92 -0.99 7.83
C LEU A 139 -9.63 -0.54 6.55
N TRP A 140 -9.40 -1.25 5.46
CA TRP A 140 -10.13 -1.06 4.20
C TRP A 140 -10.60 -2.40 3.62
N PRO A 141 -11.78 -2.44 2.96
CA PRO A 141 -12.31 -3.68 2.39
C PRO A 141 -11.49 -4.29 1.24
N SER A 142 -10.72 -3.47 0.52
CA SER A 142 -9.90 -3.89 -0.62
C SER A 142 -8.82 -2.87 -0.96
N ILE A 143 -7.85 -3.26 -1.80
CA ILE A 143 -6.85 -2.32 -2.32
C ILE A 143 -7.49 -1.17 -3.13
N THR A 144 -8.58 -1.45 -3.82
CA THR A 144 -9.36 -0.45 -4.56
C THR A 144 -9.98 0.56 -3.58
N ALA A 145 -10.59 0.09 -2.48
CA ALA A 145 -11.18 0.97 -1.49
C ALA A 145 -10.12 1.81 -0.76
N PHE A 146 -8.94 1.24 -0.48
CA PHE A 146 -7.80 2.01 0.02
C PHE A 146 -7.41 3.11 -0.98
N LEU A 147 -7.22 2.75 -2.26
CA LEU A 147 -6.75 3.66 -3.28
C LEU A 147 -7.76 4.78 -3.55
N GLU A 148 -9.06 4.49 -3.52
CA GLU A 148 -10.14 5.48 -3.66
C GLU A 148 -10.07 6.52 -2.54
N ALA A 149 -9.98 6.05 -1.30
CA ALA A 149 -9.91 6.92 -0.13
C ALA A 149 -8.61 7.73 -0.10
N PHE A 150 -7.49 7.10 -0.46
CA PHE A 150 -6.18 7.74 -0.61
C PHE A 150 -6.21 8.84 -1.67
N ALA A 151 -6.68 8.53 -2.88
CA ALA A 151 -6.76 9.50 -3.98
C ALA A 151 -7.66 10.69 -3.59
N HIS A 152 -8.82 10.43 -2.98
CA HIS A 152 -9.69 11.49 -2.49
C HIS A 152 -9.00 12.39 -1.47
N ALA A 153 -8.27 11.81 -0.51
CA ALA A 153 -7.56 12.58 0.50
C ALA A 153 -6.47 13.48 -0.11
N VAL A 154 -5.69 12.93 -1.04
CA VAL A 154 -4.63 13.65 -1.75
C VAL A 154 -5.19 14.79 -2.61
N GLU A 155 -6.30 14.55 -3.31
CA GLU A 155 -6.96 15.55 -4.16
C GLU A 155 -7.55 16.72 -3.37
N GLU A 156 -8.18 16.42 -2.23
CA GLU A 156 -8.85 17.42 -1.40
C GLU A 156 -7.96 18.03 -0.31
N GLY A 157 -6.75 17.50 -0.12
CA GLY A 157 -5.85 17.91 0.95
C GLY A 157 -6.39 17.59 2.34
N THR A 158 -7.09 16.46 2.49
CA THR A 158 -7.74 16.06 3.76
C THR A 158 -6.97 14.96 4.48
N PRO A 159 -7.11 14.84 5.82
CA PRO A 159 -6.43 13.79 6.58
C PRO A 159 -6.83 12.39 6.13
N PHE A 160 -5.84 11.49 6.05
CA PHE A 160 -6.02 10.08 5.74
C PHE A 160 -5.06 9.26 6.60
N PHE A 161 -5.62 8.27 7.30
CA PHE A 161 -4.89 7.47 8.28
C PHE A 161 -4.15 8.30 9.35
N GLY A 162 -4.74 9.44 9.74
CA GLY A 162 -4.20 10.34 10.77
C GLY A 162 -3.18 11.35 10.27
N GLU A 163 -2.75 11.26 9.01
CA GLU A 163 -1.75 12.13 8.40
C GLU A 163 -2.38 13.01 7.31
N THR A 164 -1.84 14.21 7.08
CA THR A 164 -2.32 15.15 6.06
C THR A 164 -1.36 15.17 4.86
N PRO A 165 -1.85 15.07 3.61
CA PRO A 165 -0.96 15.07 2.46
C PRO A 165 -0.30 16.43 2.25
N ILE A 166 1.00 16.42 2.01
CA ILE A 166 1.80 17.60 1.72
C ILE A 166 2.61 17.38 0.43
N VAL A 167 2.75 18.44 -0.38
CA VAL A 167 3.61 18.41 -1.57
C VAL A 167 4.80 19.32 -1.32
N HIS A 168 6.01 18.77 -1.39
CA HIS A 168 7.25 19.53 -1.25
C HIS A 168 8.26 19.07 -2.30
N GLY A 169 8.85 20.03 -3.02
CA GLY A 169 9.86 19.73 -4.05
C GLY A 169 9.37 18.81 -5.19
N GLY A 170 8.06 18.79 -5.46
CA GLY A 170 7.46 17.89 -6.47
C GLY A 170 7.27 16.45 -6.00
N ALA A 171 7.43 16.17 -4.71
CA ALA A 171 7.13 14.88 -4.09
C ALA A 171 5.92 15.01 -3.14
N LEU A 172 5.06 14.00 -3.15
CA LEU A 172 3.98 13.83 -2.18
C LEU A 172 4.56 13.16 -0.92
N GLY A 173 4.25 13.74 0.24
CA GLY A 173 4.53 13.21 1.58
C GLY A 173 3.35 13.43 2.52
N TRP A 174 3.56 13.19 3.81
CA TRP A 174 2.51 13.16 4.84
C TRP A 174 3.03 13.78 6.16
N ASP A 175 2.19 14.55 6.84
CA ASP A 175 2.44 15.22 8.15
C ASP A 175 1.39 14.82 9.20
#